data_AF-A0A7C1V049-F1
#
_entry.id   AF-A0A7C1V049-F1
#
_cell.length_a   1.000
_cell.length_b   1.000
_cell.length_c   1.000
_cell.angle_alpha   90.00
_cell.angle_beta   90.00
_cell.angle_gamma   90.00
#
_symmetry.space_group_name_H-M   'P 1'
#
loop_
_entity.id
_entity.type
_entity.pdbx_description
1 polymer ?
#
loop_
_entity_poly.entity_id
_entity_poly.type
_entity_poly.pdbx_seq_one_letter_code
_entity_poly.pdbx_strand_id
1 'polypeptide(L)'
;MSSYTVRSWVTIGLFGALWGVVEMTLGSVLHTIFPPQANTFLTGVVMGGIGVAVALTGRHFVPLRGSVLFIGVVTALLKLLSPGGARLGPFVAIVMESILMEAVLCIARTKRRWAFVLGGALAVGWNFFHKFVMMRLLFGKGIVEVYTKMVRDGSQMLGLDVSAALLILAVLLVVRLVVGGIGGWSAWELGGAVARRLGRRSPAASEAGH
;
A
#
# COMPACT_ATOMS: atom_id res chain seq x y z
N MET A 1 1.40 -25.08 15.74
CA MET A 1 0.77 -24.00 14.94
C MET A 1 0.51 -22.84 15.88
N SER A 2 1.09 -21.66 15.65
CA SER A 2 0.82 -20.49 16.50
C SER A 2 -0.64 -20.06 16.31
N SER A 3 -1.47 -20.28 17.32
CA SER A 3 -2.90 -19.92 17.27
C SER A 3 -3.08 -18.41 17.41
N TYR A 4 -4.08 -17.87 16.72
CA TYR A 4 -4.50 -16.49 16.91
C TYR A 4 -5.16 -16.34 18.29
N THR A 5 -4.61 -15.46 19.11
CA THR A 5 -5.25 -15.08 20.39
C THR A 5 -6.28 -13.98 20.16
N VAL A 6 -7.21 -13.79 21.11
CA VAL A 6 -8.17 -12.66 21.08
C VAL A 6 -7.43 -11.33 20.90
N ARG A 7 -6.30 -11.15 21.60
CA ARG A 7 -5.44 -9.96 21.45
C ARG A 7 -4.94 -9.78 20.01
N SER A 8 -4.58 -10.86 19.32
CA SER A 8 -4.14 -10.80 17.92
C SER A 8 -5.26 -10.29 17.02
N TRP A 9 -6.49 -10.80 17.18
CA TRP A 9 -7.66 -10.36 16.41
C TRP A 9 -8.02 -8.90 16.69
N VAL A 10 -8.01 -8.48 17.96
CA VAL A 10 -8.24 -7.08 18.35
C VAL A 10 -7.18 -6.16 17.71
N THR A 11 -5.92 -6.58 17.70
CA THR A 11 -4.84 -5.79 17.09
C THR A 11 -5.00 -5.70 15.57
N ILE A 12 -5.38 -6.80 14.90
CA ILE A 12 -5.70 -6.81 13.47
C ILE A 12 -6.84 -5.83 13.16
N GLY A 13 -7.93 -5.91 13.94
CA GLY A 13 -9.07 -5.01 13.80
C GLY A 13 -8.67 -3.55 13.99
N LEU A 14 -7.85 -3.25 15.00
CA LEU A 14 -7.35 -1.90 15.29
C LEU A 14 -6.54 -1.33 14.11
N PHE A 15 -5.56 -2.07 13.59
CA PHE A 15 -4.76 -1.61 12.46
C PHE A 15 -5.58 -1.53 11.16
N GLY A 16 -6.54 -2.44 10.95
CA GLY A 16 -7.46 -2.37 9.83
C GLY A 16 -8.39 -1.15 9.90
N ALA A 17 -8.89 -0.82 11.09
CA ALA A 17 -9.67 0.39 11.30
C ALA A 17 -8.83 1.65 11.11
N LEU A 18 -7.59 1.67 11.63
CA LEU A 18 -6.68 2.80 11.45
C LEU A 18 -6.40 3.07 9.97
N TRP A 19 -6.04 2.03 9.21
CA TRP A 19 -5.86 2.16 7.78
C TRP A 19 -7.16 2.59 7.09
N GLY A 20 -8.31 2.01 7.46
CA GLY A 20 -9.61 2.37 6.89
C GLY A 20 -9.97 3.84 7.09
N VAL A 21 -9.74 4.39 8.29
CA VAL A 21 -9.98 5.80 8.60
C VAL A 21 -9.06 6.71 7.80
N VAL A 22 -7.76 6.37 7.72
CA VAL A 22 -6.81 7.11 6.87
C VAL A 22 -7.29 7.11 5.42
N GLU A 23 -7.67 5.95 4.91
CA GLU A 23 -8.11 5.76 3.53
C GLU A 23 -9.40 6.54 3.21
N MET A 24 -10.33 6.66 4.16
CA MET A 24 -11.55 7.45 3.98
C MET A 24 -11.28 8.95 4.08
N THR A 25 -10.58 9.38 5.13
CA THR A 25 -10.36 10.80 5.45
C THR A 25 -9.42 11.43 4.45
N LEU A 26 -8.24 10.81 4.26
CA LEU A 26 -7.23 11.30 3.34
C LEU A 26 -7.73 11.21 1.90
N GLY A 27 -8.53 10.19 1.58
CA GLY A 27 -9.14 10.05 0.26
C GLY A 27 -10.12 11.18 -0.04
N SER A 28 -10.96 11.52 0.92
CA SER A 28 -11.88 12.66 0.81
C SER A 28 -11.10 13.97 0.62
N VAL A 29 -10.13 14.26 1.50
CA VAL A 29 -9.34 15.49 1.47
C VAL A 29 -8.56 15.63 0.17
N LEU A 30 -7.87 14.57 -0.29
CA LEU A 30 -7.10 14.64 -1.53
C LEU A 30 -7.99 14.79 -2.76
N HIS A 31 -9.20 14.22 -2.76
CA HIS A 31 -10.15 14.45 -3.85
C HIS A 31 -10.71 15.87 -3.85
N THR A 32 -10.77 16.54 -2.69
CA THR A 32 -11.17 17.95 -2.59
C THR A 32 -10.05 18.89 -3.01
N ILE A 33 -8.79 18.63 -2.61
CA ILE A 33 -7.64 19.49 -2.91
C ILE A 33 -7.17 19.29 -4.36
N PHE A 34 -7.19 18.05 -4.85
CA PHE A 34 -6.71 17.70 -6.18
C PHE A 34 -7.83 17.08 -7.02
N PRO A 35 -8.33 17.79 -8.05
CA PRO A 35 -9.34 17.25 -8.95
C PRO A 35 -8.88 15.91 -9.55
N PRO A 36 -9.77 14.88 -9.60
CA PRO A 36 -9.42 13.51 -10.00
C PRO A 36 -8.75 13.37 -11.37
N GLN A 37 -8.92 14.37 -12.25
CA GLN A 37 -8.48 14.32 -13.64
C GLN A 37 -6.97 14.51 -13.83
N ALA A 38 -6.26 15.18 -12.90
CA ALA A 38 -4.84 15.54 -13.09
C ALA A 38 -3.87 14.81 -12.15
N ASN A 39 -4.27 14.42 -10.93
CA ASN A 39 -3.32 14.00 -9.87
C ASN A 39 -3.60 12.61 -9.27
N THR A 40 -4.30 11.72 -10.00
CA THR A 40 -4.57 10.34 -9.52
C THR A 40 -3.28 9.59 -9.15
N PHE A 41 -2.14 10.01 -9.73
CA PHE A 41 -0.83 9.47 -9.41
C PHE A 41 -0.38 9.79 -7.97
N LEU A 42 -0.33 11.08 -7.61
CA LEU A 42 0.10 11.54 -6.29
C LEU A 42 -0.80 11.01 -5.19
N THR A 43 -2.13 11.03 -5.42
CA THR A 43 -3.09 10.48 -4.46
C THR A 43 -2.85 9.00 -4.19
N GLY A 44 -2.67 8.18 -5.24
CA GLY A 44 -2.40 6.75 -5.06
C GLY A 44 -1.05 6.46 -4.40
N VAL A 45 -0.03 7.29 -4.65
CA VAL A 45 1.29 7.14 -4.04
C VAL A 45 1.25 7.46 -2.54
N VAL A 46 0.61 8.56 -2.16
CA VAL A 46 0.51 8.99 -0.75
C VAL A 46 -0.38 8.03 0.03
N MET A 47 -1.55 7.68 -0.50
CA MET A 47 -2.48 6.78 0.20
C MET A 47 -1.91 5.37 0.31
N GLY A 48 -1.35 4.83 -0.77
CA GLY A 48 -0.69 3.52 -0.75
C GLY A 48 0.52 3.49 0.18
N GLY A 49 1.34 4.54 0.20
CA GLY A 49 2.50 4.64 1.10
C GLY A 49 2.10 4.61 2.58
N ILE A 50 1.08 5.38 2.97
CA ILE A 50 0.60 5.40 4.35
C ILE A 50 -0.10 4.07 4.69
N GLY A 51 -0.89 3.51 3.77
CA GLY A 51 -1.55 2.22 3.96
C GLY A 51 -0.57 1.09 4.22
N VAL A 52 0.48 1.00 3.40
CA VAL A 52 1.61 0.10 3.59
C VAL A 52 2.27 0.32 4.95
N ALA A 53 2.51 1.57 5.33
CA ALA A 53 3.15 1.88 6.60
C ALA A 53 2.34 1.37 7.80
N VAL A 54 1.02 1.57 7.79
CA VAL A 54 0.10 1.11 8.83
C VAL A 54 0.02 -0.42 8.86
N ALA A 55 -0.19 -1.05 7.70
CA ALA A 55 -0.37 -2.50 7.60
C ALA A 55 0.89 -3.29 8.01
N LEU A 56 2.06 -2.84 7.55
CA LEU A 56 3.35 -3.43 7.94
C LEU A 56 3.73 -3.12 9.39
N THR A 57 3.32 -1.97 9.94
CA THR A 57 3.49 -1.72 11.38
C THR A 57 2.67 -2.72 12.19
N GLY A 58 1.43 -3.02 11.76
CA GLY A 58 0.58 -4.04 12.38
C GLY A 58 1.20 -5.44 12.41
N ARG A 59 1.97 -5.81 11.36
CA ARG A 59 2.76 -7.06 11.32
C ARG A 59 3.77 -7.16 12.47
N HIS A 60 4.28 -6.04 12.97
CA HIS A 60 5.22 -6.05 14.08
C HIS A 60 4.56 -6.50 15.39
N PHE A 61 3.31 -6.09 15.60
CA PHE A 61 2.52 -6.43 16.78
C PHE A 61 1.89 -7.82 16.71
N VAL A 62 1.53 -8.28 15.50
CA VAL A 62 0.98 -9.61 15.24
C VAL A 62 1.88 -10.35 14.25
N PRO A 63 2.95 -11.03 14.72
CA PRO A 63 3.90 -11.74 13.86
C PRO A 63 3.37 -13.12 13.42
N LEU A 64 2.11 -13.20 12.98
CA LEU A 64 1.41 -14.44 12.58
C LEU A 64 1.08 -14.40 11.09
N ARG A 65 1.44 -15.45 10.34
CA ARG A 65 1.14 -15.55 8.89
C ARG A 65 -0.34 -15.26 8.60
N GLY A 66 -0.58 -14.36 7.66
CA GLY A 66 -1.90 -13.83 7.30
C GLY A 66 -2.28 -12.53 8.00
N SER A 67 -1.51 -12.03 8.97
CA SER A 67 -1.88 -10.82 9.72
C SER A 67 -2.06 -9.59 8.83
N VAL A 68 -1.19 -9.37 7.84
CA VAL A 68 -1.27 -8.21 6.96
C VAL A 68 -2.47 -8.34 6.02
N LEU A 69 -2.72 -9.55 5.53
CA LEU A 69 -3.89 -9.86 4.74
C LEU A 69 -5.19 -9.55 5.51
N PHE A 70 -5.31 -10.00 6.76
CA PHE A 70 -6.50 -9.74 7.56
C PHE A 70 -6.67 -8.24 7.89
N ILE A 71 -5.59 -7.51 8.16
CA ILE A 71 -5.63 -6.05 8.32
C ILE A 71 -6.19 -5.40 7.04
N GLY A 72 -5.72 -5.84 5.87
CA GLY A 72 -6.23 -5.41 4.58
C GLY A 72 -7.70 -5.71 4.34
N VAL A 73 -8.13 -6.94 4.65
CA VAL A 73 -9.53 -7.36 4.51
C VAL A 73 -10.44 -6.50 5.39
N VAL A 74 -10.07 -6.27 6.65
CA VAL A 74 -10.84 -5.38 7.54
C VAL A 74 -10.91 -3.97 6.96
N THR A 75 -9.79 -3.43 6.48
CA THR A 75 -9.72 -2.11 5.84
C THR A 75 -10.64 -2.02 4.62
N ALA A 76 -10.59 -3.03 3.75
CA ALA A 76 -11.36 -3.08 2.52
C ALA A 76 -12.87 -3.17 2.80
N LEU A 77 -13.27 -3.96 3.80
CA LEU A 77 -14.66 -4.05 4.25
C LEU A 77 -15.15 -2.71 4.82
N LEU A 78 -14.36 -2.05 5.67
CA LEU A 78 -14.70 -0.73 6.18
C LEU A 78 -14.85 0.28 5.04
N LYS A 79 -13.94 0.25 4.06
CA LYS A 79 -14.01 1.11 2.86
C LYS A 79 -15.26 0.87 2.04
N LEU A 80 -15.69 -0.39 1.90
CA LEU A 80 -16.90 -0.76 1.18
C LEU A 80 -18.17 -0.25 1.85
N LEU A 81 -18.19 -0.22 3.19
CA LEU A 81 -19.31 0.29 4.00
C LEU A 81 -19.30 1.82 4.15
N SER A 82 -18.30 2.51 3.58
CA SER A 82 -18.14 3.95 3.71
C SER A 82 -19.21 4.73 2.90
N PRO A 83 -19.73 5.87 3.43
CA PRO A 83 -20.74 6.68 2.73
C PRO A 83 -20.29 7.32 1.41
N GLY A 84 -19.01 7.20 1.01
CA GLY A 84 -18.47 7.73 -0.25
C GLY A 84 -18.82 6.94 -1.52
N GLY A 85 -19.73 5.98 -1.40
CA GLY A 85 -20.16 5.04 -2.44
C GLY A 85 -19.30 3.78 -2.48
N ALA A 86 -19.94 2.61 -2.67
CA ALA A 86 -19.28 1.31 -2.80
C ALA A 86 -18.47 1.24 -4.10
N ARG A 87 -17.26 1.80 -4.09
CA ARG A 87 -16.34 1.74 -5.23
C ARG A 87 -15.56 0.42 -5.15
N LEU A 88 -15.84 -0.48 -6.09
CA LEU A 88 -15.11 -1.75 -6.21
C LEU A 88 -13.60 -1.54 -6.46
N GLY A 89 -13.19 -0.40 -7.03
CA GLY A 89 -11.80 -0.08 -7.31
C GLY A 89 -10.90 -0.09 -6.07
N PRO A 90 -11.10 0.81 -5.10
CA PRO A 90 -10.34 0.84 -3.86
C PRO A 90 -10.36 -0.49 -3.10
N PHE A 91 -11.49 -1.21 -3.11
CA PHE A 91 -11.59 -2.52 -2.47
C PHE A 91 -10.57 -3.52 -3.04
N VAL A 92 -10.54 -3.68 -4.37
CA VAL A 92 -9.60 -4.59 -5.05
C VAL A 92 -8.16 -4.13 -4.85
N ALA A 93 -7.90 -2.82 -4.86
CA ALA A 93 -6.57 -2.27 -4.61
C ALA A 93 -6.03 -2.69 -3.24
N ILE A 94 -6.77 -2.41 -2.16
CA ILE A 94 -6.36 -2.68 -0.77
C ILE A 94 -6.14 -4.18 -0.54
N VAL A 95 -7.04 -5.02 -1.05
CA VAL A 95 -6.92 -6.48 -0.93
C VAL A 95 -5.65 -6.97 -1.63
N MET A 96 -5.37 -6.50 -2.86
CA MET A 96 -4.18 -6.90 -3.60
C MET A 96 -2.89 -6.38 -2.97
N GLU A 97 -2.86 -5.14 -2.49
CA GLU A 97 -1.72 -4.59 -1.73
C GLU A 97 -1.40 -5.49 -0.53
N SER A 98 -2.43 -5.92 0.19
CA SER A 98 -2.29 -6.76 1.38
C SER A 98 -1.84 -8.17 1.07
N ILE A 99 -2.32 -8.75 -0.04
CA ILE A 99 -1.84 -10.04 -0.56
C ILE A 99 -0.36 -9.94 -0.94
N LEU A 100 0.04 -8.89 -1.67
CA LEU A 100 1.43 -8.69 -2.10
C LEU A 100 2.37 -8.52 -0.90
N MET A 101 1.99 -7.69 0.06
CA MET A 101 2.76 -7.53 1.31
C MET A 101 2.91 -8.86 2.05
N GLU A 102 1.80 -9.59 2.26
CA GLU A 102 1.83 -10.86 2.97
C GLU A 102 2.61 -11.93 2.21
N ALA A 103 2.54 -11.97 0.87
CA ALA A 103 3.28 -12.90 0.04
C ALA A 103 4.80 -12.70 0.19
N VAL A 104 5.28 -11.46 0.11
CA VAL A 104 6.70 -11.13 0.33
C VAL A 104 7.15 -11.52 1.74
N LEU A 105 6.33 -11.20 2.75
CA LEU A 105 6.63 -11.56 4.14
C LEU A 105 6.60 -13.07 4.37
N CYS A 106 5.75 -13.82 3.66
CA CYS A 106 5.70 -15.28 3.71
C CYS A 106 6.95 -15.91 3.08
N ILE A 107 7.41 -15.38 1.94
CA ILE A 107 8.63 -15.83 1.26
C ILE A 107 9.86 -15.58 2.13
N ALA A 108 9.95 -14.39 2.74
CA ALA A 108 11.10 -14.04 3.58
C ALA A 108 11.23 -14.92 4.83
N ARG A 109 10.13 -15.57 5.27
CA ARG A 109 9.99 -16.48 6.44
C ARG A 109 10.49 -15.94 7.80
N THR A 110 11.17 -14.80 7.81
CA THR A 110 11.87 -14.16 8.94
C THR A 110 11.60 -12.65 8.91
N LYS A 111 11.67 -12.00 10.07
CA LYS A 111 11.53 -10.54 10.19
C LYS A 111 12.80 -9.87 9.66
N ARG A 112 12.93 -9.72 8.34
CA ARG A 112 14.07 -9.03 7.70
C ARG A 112 13.63 -7.68 7.16
N ARG A 113 14.49 -6.66 7.31
CA ARG A 113 14.23 -5.29 6.81
C ARG A 113 13.85 -5.27 5.34
N TRP A 114 14.61 -5.98 4.52
CA TRP A 114 14.40 -6.02 3.07
C TRP A 114 13.00 -6.52 2.69
N ALA A 115 12.41 -7.43 3.48
CA ALA A 115 11.08 -7.98 3.20
C ALA A 115 9.97 -6.95 3.41
N PHE A 116 10.14 -6.04 4.38
CA PHE A 116 9.21 -4.94 4.61
C PHE A 116 9.32 -3.89 3.52
N VAL A 117 10.55 -3.54 3.12
CA VAL A 117 10.80 -2.59 2.03
C VAL A 117 10.27 -3.14 0.71
N LEU A 118 10.58 -4.39 0.37
CA LEU A 118 10.12 -5.01 -0.87
C LEU A 118 8.61 -5.22 -0.88
N GLY A 119 8.02 -5.63 0.25
CA GLY A 119 6.57 -5.78 0.39
C GLY A 119 5.84 -4.46 0.17
N GLY A 120 6.35 -3.37 0.76
CA GLY A 120 5.82 -2.04 0.56
C GLY A 120 6.00 -1.52 -0.86
N ALA A 121 7.19 -1.69 -1.45
CA ALA A 121 7.48 -1.29 -2.82
C ALA A 121 6.53 -1.98 -3.82
N LEU A 122 6.36 -3.31 -3.71
CA LEU A 122 5.48 -4.07 -4.60
C LEU A 122 4.00 -3.72 -4.40
N ALA A 123 3.58 -3.46 -3.15
CA ALA A 123 2.21 -3.02 -2.87
C ALA A 123 1.89 -1.67 -3.53
N VAL A 124 2.71 -0.63 -3.30
CA VAL A 124 2.48 0.68 -3.94
C VAL A 124 2.71 0.61 -5.46
N GLY A 125 3.63 -0.23 -5.92
CA GLY A 125 3.85 -0.51 -7.34
C GLY A 125 2.62 -1.09 -8.03
N TRP A 126 1.85 -1.95 -7.33
CA TRP A 126 0.63 -2.54 -7.85
C TRP A 126 -0.43 -1.51 -8.24
N ASN A 127 -0.47 -0.34 -7.58
CA ASN A 127 -1.38 0.75 -7.95
C ASN A 127 -1.20 1.22 -9.40
N PHE A 128 -0.07 0.91 -10.04
CA PHE A 128 0.14 1.13 -11.47
C PHE A 128 -0.69 0.19 -12.31
N PHE A 129 -0.52 -1.11 -12.10
CA PHE A 129 -1.23 -2.15 -12.82
C PHE A 129 -2.74 -2.14 -12.49
N HIS A 130 -3.10 -1.86 -11.25
CA HIS A 130 -4.49 -1.78 -10.82
C HIS A 130 -5.30 -0.75 -11.64
N LYS A 131 -4.73 0.41 -11.97
CA LYS A 131 -5.42 1.42 -12.80
C LYS A 131 -5.77 0.88 -14.19
N PHE A 132 -4.87 0.12 -14.80
CA PHE A 132 -5.12 -0.53 -16.10
C PHE A 132 -6.19 -1.61 -16.01
N VAL A 133 -6.13 -2.46 -14.99
CA VAL A 133 -7.12 -3.52 -14.76
C VAL A 133 -8.49 -2.92 -14.55
N MET A 134 -8.61 -1.95 -13.65
CA MET A 134 -9.91 -1.44 -13.22
C MET A 134 -10.56 -0.52 -14.25
N MET A 135 -9.76 0.20 -15.05
CA MET A 135 -10.30 1.00 -16.16
C MET A 135 -10.79 0.12 -17.32
N ARG A 136 -10.18 -1.05 -17.56
CA ARG A 136 -10.70 -2.05 -18.50
C ARG A 136 -12.00 -2.67 -17.99
N LEU A 137 -12.02 -3.06 -16.72
CA LEU A 137 -13.09 -3.88 -16.14
C LEU A 137 -14.35 -3.07 -15.80
N LEU A 138 -14.20 -1.82 -15.32
CA LEU A 138 -15.33 -0.97 -14.94
C LEU A 138 -15.80 -0.01 -16.03
N PHE A 139 -14.90 0.45 -16.92
CA PHE A 139 -15.23 1.49 -17.90
C PHE A 139 -15.23 1.00 -19.34
N GLY A 140 -14.84 -0.25 -19.60
CA GLY A 140 -14.77 -0.81 -20.97
C GLY A 140 -13.83 -0.04 -21.91
N LYS A 141 -13.02 0.88 -21.37
CA LYS A 141 -12.12 1.73 -22.15
C LYS A 141 -10.95 0.91 -22.68
N GLY A 142 -10.60 1.13 -23.95
CA GLY A 142 -9.46 0.48 -24.58
C GLY A 142 -8.17 0.76 -23.82
N ILE A 143 -7.27 -0.23 -23.76
CA ILE A 143 -5.94 -0.11 -23.13
C ILE A 143 -5.18 1.12 -23.65
N VAL A 144 -5.38 1.44 -24.93
CA VAL A 144 -4.75 2.56 -25.64
C VAL A 144 -5.20 3.91 -25.08
N GLU A 145 -6.47 4.07 -24.66
CA GLU A 145 -6.95 5.31 -24.02
C GLU A 145 -6.37 5.51 -22.62
N VAL A 146 -6.22 4.42 -21.85
CA VAL A 146 -5.59 4.47 -20.52
C VAL A 146 -4.13 4.88 -20.68
N TYR A 147 -3.44 4.26 -21.63
CA TYR A 147 -2.04 4.52 -21.92
C TYR A 147 -1.82 5.96 -22.36
N THR A 148 -2.56 6.42 -23.37
CA THR A 148 -2.44 7.80 -23.88
C THR A 148 -2.76 8.84 -22.81
N LYS A 149 -3.78 8.59 -21.96
CA LYS A 149 -4.06 9.46 -20.82
C LYS A 149 -2.91 9.48 -19.80
N MET A 150 -2.36 8.33 -19.42
CA MET A 150 -1.25 8.28 -18.46
C MET A 150 0.03 8.93 -19.00
N VAL A 151 0.32 8.76 -20.28
CA VAL A 151 1.47 9.41 -20.93
C VAL A 151 1.26 10.92 -20.99
N ARG A 152 0.05 11.39 -21.28
CA ARG A 152 -0.27 12.82 -21.33
C ARG A 152 -0.24 13.47 -19.94
N ASP A 153 -0.84 12.82 -18.94
CA ASP A 153 -0.79 13.26 -17.55
C ASP A 153 0.67 13.29 -17.04
N GLY A 154 1.46 12.25 -17.35
CA GLY A 154 2.87 12.14 -16.98
C GLY A 154 3.78 13.13 -17.72
N SER A 155 3.50 13.40 -18.99
CA SER A 155 4.18 14.42 -19.81
C SER A 155 3.94 15.83 -19.25
N GLN A 156 2.70 16.15 -18.89
CA GLN A 156 2.36 17.43 -18.25
C GLN A 156 2.99 17.59 -16.86
N MET A 157 3.11 16.51 -16.09
CA MET A 157 3.78 16.53 -14.78
C MET A 157 5.30 16.63 -14.86
N LEU A 158 5.92 15.95 -15.83
CA LEU A 158 7.38 15.85 -15.95
C LEU A 158 7.98 16.90 -16.90
N GLY A 159 7.13 17.62 -17.66
CA GLY A 159 7.58 18.54 -18.71
C GLY A 159 8.28 17.84 -19.87
N LEU A 160 8.09 16.52 -20.02
CA LEU A 160 8.75 15.68 -21.02
C LEU A 160 7.88 15.48 -22.24
N ASP A 161 8.50 15.39 -23.41
CA ASP A 161 7.81 15.18 -24.68
C ASP A 161 7.11 13.80 -24.74
N VAL A 162 5.95 13.74 -25.40
CA VAL A 162 5.07 12.55 -25.45
C VAL A 162 5.77 11.36 -26.13
N SER A 163 6.77 11.64 -26.96
CA SER A 163 7.64 10.66 -27.61
C SER A 163 8.41 9.78 -26.62
N ALA A 164 8.66 10.26 -25.40
CA ALA A 164 9.34 9.51 -24.33
C ALA A 164 8.35 8.74 -23.42
N ALA A 165 7.26 8.24 -23.98
CA ALA A 165 6.19 7.57 -23.25
C ALA A 165 6.67 6.44 -22.31
N LEU A 166 7.58 5.59 -22.77
CA LEU A 166 8.15 4.51 -21.96
C LEU A 166 8.96 5.02 -20.77
N LEU A 167 9.69 6.12 -20.95
CA LEU A 167 10.51 6.75 -19.91
C LEU A 167 9.62 7.40 -18.85
N ILE A 168 8.56 8.09 -19.26
CA ILE A 168 7.54 8.65 -18.35
C ILE A 168 6.94 7.54 -17.49
N LEU A 169 6.51 6.43 -18.10
CA LEU A 169 5.94 5.30 -17.35
C LEU A 169 6.96 4.64 -16.42
N ALA A 170 8.21 4.50 -16.85
CA ALA A 170 9.28 3.96 -16.02
C ALA A 170 9.53 4.85 -14.78
N VAL A 171 9.62 6.17 -14.96
CA VAL A 171 9.79 7.13 -13.85
C VAL A 171 8.61 7.05 -12.87
N LEU A 172 7.38 7.03 -13.38
CA LEU A 172 6.18 6.90 -12.54
C LEU A 172 6.17 5.59 -11.74
N LEU A 173 6.61 4.48 -12.34
CA LEU A 173 6.75 3.21 -11.64
C LEU A 173 7.85 3.26 -10.57
N VAL A 174 9.02 3.79 -10.92
CA VAL A 174 10.16 3.92 -9.98
C VAL A 174 9.78 4.76 -8.76
N VAL A 175 9.12 5.90 -8.96
CA VAL A 175 8.64 6.74 -7.85
C VAL A 175 7.71 5.97 -6.92
N ARG A 176 6.81 5.14 -7.46
CA ARG A 176 5.92 4.29 -6.66
C ARG A 176 6.67 3.24 -5.86
N LEU A 177 7.64 2.57 -6.48
CA LEU A 177 8.47 1.59 -5.80
C LEU A 177 9.29 2.24 -4.68
N VAL A 178 9.85 3.43 -4.93
CA VAL A 178 10.62 4.19 -3.93
C VAL A 178 9.72 4.59 -2.76
N VAL A 179 8.55 5.18 -2.99
CA VAL A 179 7.65 5.60 -1.92
C VAL A 179 7.12 4.39 -1.13
N GLY A 180 6.75 3.31 -1.82
CA GLY A 180 6.37 2.06 -1.14
C GLY A 180 7.51 1.47 -0.31
N GLY A 181 8.74 1.52 -0.83
CA GLY A 181 9.94 1.11 -0.11
C GLY A 181 10.20 1.95 1.14
N ILE A 182 10.07 3.29 1.04
CA ILE A 182 10.17 4.22 2.16
C ILE A 182 9.07 3.93 3.19
N GLY A 183 7.83 3.68 2.76
CA GLY A 183 6.73 3.30 3.64
C GLY A 183 7.02 2.00 4.40
N GLY A 184 7.55 0.99 3.71
CA GLY A 184 7.97 -0.27 4.31
C GLY A 184 9.14 -0.12 5.28
N TRP A 185 10.13 0.71 4.94
CA TRP A 185 11.25 1.02 5.84
C TRP A 185 10.78 1.77 7.09
N SER A 186 9.94 2.80 6.92
CA SER A 186 9.35 3.58 8.02
C SER A 186 8.56 2.68 8.96
N ALA A 187 7.77 1.74 8.42
CA ALA A 187 7.05 0.76 9.22
C ALA A 187 7.98 -0.14 10.04
N TRP A 188 9.13 -0.52 9.48
CA TRP A 188 10.13 -1.30 10.21
C TRP A 188 10.73 -0.49 11.37
N GLU A 189 11.11 0.76 11.13
CA GLU A 189 11.71 1.60 12.16
C GLU A 189 10.71 1.96 13.27
N LEU A 190 9.51 2.37 12.89
CA LEU A 190 8.42 2.70 13.82
C LEU A 190 8.00 1.46 14.62
N GLY A 191 7.76 0.34 13.94
CA GLY A 191 7.41 -0.93 14.59
C GLY A 191 8.51 -1.38 15.56
N GLY A 192 9.77 -1.29 15.14
CA GLY A 192 10.93 -1.61 15.98
C GLY A 192 11.10 -0.67 17.17
N ALA A 193 10.92 0.64 16.99
CA ALA A 193 11.02 1.64 18.05
C ALA A 193 9.93 1.46 19.11
N VAL A 194 8.69 1.21 18.70
CA VAL A 194 7.58 1.00 19.63
C VAL A 194 7.73 -0.35 20.36
N ALA A 195 8.18 -1.41 19.68
CA ALA A 195 8.45 -2.68 20.35
C ALA A 195 9.58 -2.60 21.39
N ARG A 196 10.63 -1.83 21.10
CA ARG A 196 11.71 -1.55 22.07
C ARG A 196 11.18 -0.82 23.31
N ARG A 197 10.31 0.18 23.13
CA ARG A 197 9.69 0.92 24.25
C ARG A 197 8.74 0.06 25.09
N LEU A 198 8.11 -0.95 24.47
CA LEU A 198 7.23 -1.91 25.16
C LEU A 198 7.98 -3.08 25.80
N GLY A 199 9.32 -3.05 25.85
CA GLY A 199 10.15 -4.09 26.49
C GLY A 199 10.13 -5.44 25.76
N ARG A 200 9.58 -5.51 24.53
CA ARG A 200 9.60 -6.73 23.71
C ARG A 200 10.94 -6.79 22.98
N ARG A 201 11.75 -7.82 23.24
CA ARG A 201 13.06 -8.05 22.57
C ARG A 201 12.91 -7.84 21.05
N SER A 202 13.63 -6.83 20.55
CA SER A 202 13.56 -6.38 19.16
C SER A 202 14.30 -7.39 18.26
N PRO A 203 13.73 -7.79 17.11
CA PRO A 203 14.43 -8.65 16.12
C PRO A 203 15.66 -7.97 15.50
N ALA A 204 15.81 -6.65 15.64
CA ALA A 204 16.98 -5.91 15.16
C ALA A 204 18.30 -6.32 15.84
N ALA A 205 18.25 -6.95 17.02
CA ALA A 205 19.45 -7.41 17.73
C ALA A 205 20.13 -8.62 17.06
N SER A 206 19.46 -9.35 16.17
CA SER A 206 20.08 -10.50 15.47
C SER A 206 20.74 -10.14 14.14
N GLU A 207 20.59 -8.91 13.64
CA GLU A 207 21.25 -8.45 12.40
C GLU A 207 22.65 -7.86 12.66
N ALA A 208 22.99 -7.55 13.91
CA ALA A 208 24.32 -7.05 14.30
C ALA A 208 25.27 -8.15 14.80
N GLY A 209 24.85 -9.42 14.67
CA GLY A 209 25.58 -10.58 15.17
C GLY A 209 25.82 -11.62 14.06
N HIS A 210 26.33 -11.19 12.91
CA HIS A 210 27.01 -12.03 11.93
C HIS A 210 28.04 -11.20 11.18
#